data_AF-A0A968PYQ1-F1
#
_entry.id   AF-A0A968PYQ1-F1
#
_cell.length_a   1.000
_cell.length_b   1.000
_cell.length_c   1.000
_cell.angle_alpha   90.00
_cell.angle_beta   90.00
_cell.angle_gamma   90.00
#
_symmetry.space_group_name_H-M   'P 1'
#
loop_
_entity.id
_entity.type
_entity.pdbx_description
1 polymer ?
#
loop_
_entity_poly.entity_id
_entity_poly.type
_entity_poly.pdbx_seq_one_letter_code
_entity_poly.pdbx_strand_id
1 'polypeptide(L)'
;MAKIQPVRVIACSGTITVLRHGLGERVICRYLDGREEEIPVEQYQEKASISSEAAQENRIDELLNSDLEEIIFEHPNLDLCRNGVEIVDSPGLNEHPARTAITQQSIDRADAIVFLIHA
;
A
#
# COMPACT_ATOMS: atom_id res chain seq x y z
N MET A 1 17.84 -8.50 -7.68
CA MET A 1 16.95 -7.97 -6.62
C MET A 1 15.55 -7.88 -7.20
N ALA A 2 14.57 -8.51 -6.58
CA ALA A 2 13.17 -8.36 -6.98
C ALA A 2 12.71 -6.94 -6.64
N LYS A 3 12.11 -6.23 -7.61
CA LYS A 3 11.51 -4.91 -7.39
C LYS A 3 10.08 -5.15 -6.90
N ILE A 4 9.88 -5.01 -5.59
CA ILE A 4 8.57 -5.25 -4.96
C ILE A 4 7.73 -3.99 -5.08
N GLN A 5 8.04 -2.93 -4.32
CA GLN A 5 7.26 -1.69 -4.37
C GLN A 5 7.47 -0.90 -5.69
N PRO A 6 6.40 -0.36 -6.30
CA PRO A 6 6.53 0.61 -7.39
C PRO A 6 7.29 1.85 -6.91
N VAL A 7 8.12 2.42 -7.79
CA VAL A 7 8.87 3.65 -7.50
C VAL A 7 8.42 4.69 -8.54
N ARG A 8 7.69 5.73 -8.11
CA ARG A 8 7.30 6.88 -8.94
C ARG A 8 7.44 8.20 -8.18
N VAL A 9 7.46 9.31 -8.93
CA VAL A 9 7.70 10.69 -8.46
C VAL A 9 6.39 11.41 -8.07
N ILE A 10 5.24 10.81 -8.40
CA ILE A 10 3.88 11.30 -8.11
C ILE A 10 3.28 10.29 -7.13
N ALA A 11 2.50 10.71 -6.11
CA ALA A 11 2.15 9.82 -4.98
C ALA A 11 1.73 8.44 -5.44
N CYS A 12 2.47 7.45 -4.96
CA CYS A 12 2.49 6.14 -5.57
C CYS A 12 1.31 5.29 -5.14
N SER A 13 0.79 5.50 -3.93
CA SER A 13 -0.31 4.70 -3.43
C SER A 13 -1.45 5.56 -2.95
N GLY A 14 -2.68 5.16 -3.30
CA GLY A 14 -3.91 5.69 -2.72
C GLY A 14 -4.44 4.78 -1.62
N THR A 15 -3.78 3.65 -1.40
CA THR A 15 -4.20 2.55 -0.54
C THR A 15 -3.01 2.14 0.32
N ILE A 16 -3.23 1.66 1.54
CA ILE A 16 -2.13 1.14 2.36
C ILE A 16 -1.59 -0.13 1.70
N THR A 17 -0.26 -0.27 1.61
CA THR A 17 0.33 -1.56 1.25
C THR A 17 1.13 -2.14 2.41
N VAL A 18 0.94 -3.43 2.67
CA VAL A 18 1.58 -4.15 3.76
C VAL A 18 2.51 -5.20 3.17
N LEU A 19 3.81 -5.08 3.43
CA LEU A 19 4.79 -6.07 3.04
C LEU A 19 5.03 -7.03 4.20
N ARG A 20 4.86 -8.33 3.96
CA ARG A 20 5.12 -9.38 4.94
C ARG A 20 5.87 -10.56 4.34
N HIS A 21 6.57 -11.32 5.17
CA HIS A 21 7.23 -12.53 4.72
C HIS A 21 6.18 -13.64 4.48
N GLY A 22 6.28 -14.34 3.36
CA GLY A 22 5.41 -15.47 3.02
C GLY A 22 6.20 -16.65 2.43
N LEU A 23 5.60 -17.84 2.39
CA LEU A 23 6.24 -19.03 1.81
C LEU A 23 6.29 -18.98 0.27
N GLY A 24 5.49 -18.12 -0.34
CA GLY A 24 5.43 -17.87 -1.78
C GLY A 24 5.09 -16.41 -2.05
N GLU A 25 5.15 -16.03 -3.32
CA GLU A 25 4.74 -14.69 -3.75
C GLU A 25 3.22 -14.66 -3.88
N ARG A 26 2.57 -13.82 -3.07
CA ARG A 26 1.10 -13.67 -3.07
C ARG A 26 0.72 -12.22 -2.88
N VAL A 27 -0.40 -11.83 -3.47
CA VAL A 27 -0.93 -10.48 -3.38
C VAL A 27 -2.39 -10.57 -2.99
N ILE A 28 -2.73 -10.02 -1.83
CA ILE A 28 -4.04 -10.14 -1.23
C ILE A 28 -4.63 -8.74 -1.07
N CYS A 29 -5.79 -8.52 -1.67
CA CYS A 29 -6.58 -7.31 -1.50
C CYS A 29 -7.56 -7.53 -0.34
N ARG A 30 -7.45 -6.72 0.71
CA ARG A 30 -8.40 -6.70 1.82
C ARG A 30 -9.35 -5.52 1.64
N TYR A 31 -10.63 -5.78 1.78
CA TYR A 31 -11.69 -4.79 1.63
C TYR A 31 -12.26 -4.40 2.99
N LEU A 32 -12.86 -3.22 3.09
CA LEU A 32 -13.45 -2.64 4.31
C LEU A 32 -14.59 -3.50 4.90
N ASP A 33 -15.23 -4.33 4.07
CA ASP A 33 -16.24 -5.31 4.48
C ASP A 33 -15.64 -6.59 5.09
N GLY A 34 -14.31 -6.69 5.17
CA GLY A 34 -13.55 -7.85 5.64
C GLY A 34 -13.34 -8.92 4.59
N ARG A 35 -13.80 -8.73 3.34
CA ARG A 35 -13.51 -9.65 2.24
C ARG A 35 -12.02 -9.61 1.90
N GLU A 36 -11.48 -10.76 1.55
CA GLU A 36 -10.13 -10.88 1.00
C GLU A 36 -10.18 -11.53 -0.38
N GLU A 37 -9.33 -11.05 -1.28
CA GLU A 37 -9.20 -11.56 -2.63
C GLU A 37 -7.72 -11.67 -3.00
N GLU A 38 -7.29 -12.87 -3.39
CA GLU A 38 -5.94 -13.07 -3.93
C GLU A 38 -5.93 -12.73 -5.42
N ILE A 39 -5.02 -11.86 -5.82
CA ILE A 39 -4.81 -11.45 -7.21
C ILE A 39 -3.46 -11.95 -7.72
N PRO A 40 -3.31 -12.12 -9.05
CA PRO A 40 -2.00 -12.43 -9.64
C PRO A 40 -0.96 -11.36 -9.31
N VAL A 41 0.28 -11.78 -9.07
CA VAL A 41 1.40 -10.89 -8.70
C VAL A 41 1.65 -9.83 -9.79
N GLU A 42 1.39 -10.17 -11.05
CA GLU A 42 1.56 -9.26 -12.20
C GLU A 42 0.60 -8.06 -12.12
N GLN A 43 -0.56 -8.22 -11.47
CA GLN A 43 -1.55 -7.15 -11.30
C GLN A 43 -1.22 -6.22 -10.12
N TYR A 44 -0.27 -6.61 -9.26
CA TYR A 44 0.09 -5.80 -8.09
C TYR A 44 0.59 -4.41 -8.46
N GLN A 45 1.47 -4.30 -9.46
CA GLN A 45 2.04 -3.02 -9.85
C GLN A 45 0.95 -2.05 -10.31
N GLU A 46 -0.07 -2.55 -11.00
CA GLU A 46 -1.22 -1.76 -11.45
C GLU A 46 -2.15 -1.40 -10.29
N LYS A 47 -2.48 -2.36 -9.43
CA LYS A 47 -3.35 -2.16 -8.25
C LYS A 47 -2.75 -1.24 -7.19
N ALA A 48 -1.45 -1.37 -6.94
CA ALA A 48 -0.74 -0.56 -5.95
C ALA A 48 -0.32 0.81 -6.50
N SER A 49 -0.27 0.98 -7.83
CA SER A 49 -0.02 2.29 -8.43
C SER A 49 -1.32 3.04 -8.64
N ILE A 50 -1.37 4.30 -8.20
CA ILE A 50 -2.36 5.23 -8.74
C ILE A 50 -2.02 5.44 -10.23
N SER A 51 -2.98 5.20 -11.14
CA SER A 51 -2.74 5.41 -12.57
C SER A 51 -2.32 6.87 -12.82
N SER A 52 -1.43 7.09 -13.78
CA SER A 52 -0.88 8.42 -14.07
C SER A 52 -1.98 9.43 -14.48
N GLU A 53 -3.18 8.97 -14.87
CA GLU A 53 -4.35 9.82 -15.13
C GLU A 53 -5.15 10.20 -13.88
N ALA A 54 -4.98 9.50 -12.75
CA ALA A 54 -5.68 9.76 -11.49
C ALA A 54 -5.03 10.85 -10.62
N ALA A 55 -3.92 11.46 -11.09
CA ALA A 55 -3.33 12.68 -10.53
C ALA A 55 -4.05 13.97 -11.00
N GLN A 56 -5.03 13.86 -11.91
CA GLN A 56 -5.97 14.96 -12.21
C GLN A 56 -7.14 14.92 -11.23
N GLU A 57 -7.52 16.11 -10.73
CA GLU A 57 -8.48 16.43 -9.65
C GLU A 57 -9.87 15.72 -9.67
N ASN A 58 -10.19 14.87 -10.64
CA ASN A 58 -11.56 14.43 -10.90
C ASN A 58 -11.92 12.98 -10.51
N ARG A 59 -11.06 12.20 -9.84
CA ARG A 59 -11.45 10.86 -9.32
C ARG A 59 -10.94 10.53 -7.91
N ILE A 60 -10.96 11.52 -7.01
CA ILE A 60 -10.96 11.28 -5.55
C ILE A 60 -12.12 10.36 -5.17
N ASP A 61 -13.25 10.48 -5.89
CA ASP A 61 -14.40 9.62 -5.73
C ASP A 61 -14.09 8.14 -5.99
N GLU A 62 -13.21 7.76 -6.91
CA GLU A 62 -12.88 6.33 -7.10
C GLU A 62 -12.05 5.74 -5.96
N LEU A 63 -11.22 6.57 -5.32
CA LEU A 63 -10.45 6.16 -4.15
C LEU A 63 -11.32 6.11 -2.88
N LEU A 64 -12.28 7.04 -2.76
CA LEU A 64 -13.28 7.05 -1.68
C LEU A 64 -14.39 6.00 -1.86
N ASN A 65 -14.71 5.63 -3.11
CA ASN A 65 -15.67 4.58 -3.46
C ASN A 65 -15.00 3.21 -3.65
N SER A 66 -13.67 3.13 -3.48
CA SER A 66 -12.98 1.87 -3.47
C SER A 66 -13.12 1.27 -2.07
N ASP A 67 -13.85 0.16 -1.98
CA ASP A 67 -13.96 -0.63 -0.74
C ASP A 67 -12.62 -1.27 -0.34
N LEU A 68 -11.52 -1.05 -1.08
CA LEU A 68 -10.20 -1.59 -0.80
C LEU A 68 -9.55 -0.88 0.40
N GLU A 69 -9.36 -1.62 1.48
CA GLU A 69 -8.72 -1.14 2.72
C GLU A 69 -7.19 -1.16 2.57
N GLU A 70 -6.63 -2.30 2.16
CA GLU A 70 -5.18 -2.48 2.01
C GLU A 70 -4.83 -3.58 0.99
N ILE A 71 -3.59 -3.54 0.51
CA ILE A 71 -3.00 -4.60 -0.31
C ILE A 71 -1.83 -5.21 0.45
N ILE A 72 -1.90 -6.51 0.70
CA ILE A 72 -0.86 -7.27 1.37
C ILE A 72 -0.02 -7.98 0.31
N PHE A 73 1.29 -7.70 0.29
CA PHE A 73 2.25 -8.39 -0.55
C PHE A 73 3.09 -9.34 0.31
N GLU A 74 2.99 -10.63 0.02
CA GLU A 74 3.84 -11.66 0.60
C GLU A 74 5.00 -11.99 -0.32
N HIS A 75 6.20 -12.09 0.24
CA HIS A 75 7.35 -12.58 -0.51
C HIS A 75 8.30 -13.38 0.39
N PRO A 76 8.83 -14.54 -0.07
CA PRO A 76 9.87 -15.28 0.66
C PRO A 76 11.20 -14.53 0.81
N ASN A 77 11.48 -13.53 -0.03
CA ASN A 77 12.75 -12.80 -0.02
C ASN A 77 12.69 -11.54 0.87
N LEU A 78 11.59 -11.30 1.58
CA LEU A 78 11.48 -10.24 2.57
C LEU A 78 12.07 -10.71 3.91
N ASP A 79 13.40 -10.88 3.94
CA ASP A 79 14.10 -11.40 5.12
C ASP A 79 13.92 -10.51 6.37
N LEU A 80 13.78 -9.19 6.18
CA LEU A 80 13.49 -8.26 7.27
C LEU A 80 12.14 -8.58 7.94
N CYS A 81 11.18 -9.09 7.18
CA CYS A 81 9.83 -9.44 7.65
C CYS A 81 9.72 -10.86 8.23
N ARG A 82 10.79 -11.67 8.17
CA ARG A 82 10.75 -13.11 8.54
C ARG A 82 10.35 -13.35 10.00
N ASN A 83 10.72 -12.44 10.89
CA ASN A 83 10.52 -12.58 12.34
C ASN A 83 9.29 -11.81 12.86
N GLY A 84 8.23 -11.71 12.03
CA GLY A 84 6.98 -11.05 12.40
C GLY A 84 7.03 -9.52 12.27
N VAL A 85 7.98 -8.98 11.49
CA VAL A 85 8.01 -7.56 11.14
C VAL A 85 7.16 -7.35 9.88
N GLU A 86 6.32 -6.33 9.89
CA GLU A 86 5.54 -5.89 8.74
C GLU A 86 5.97 -4.49 8.35
N ILE A 87 6.13 -4.24 7.04
CA ILE A 87 6.43 -2.90 6.53
C ILE A 87 5.17 -2.35 5.92
N VAL A 88 4.64 -1.29 6.51
CA VAL A 88 3.47 -0.58 6.01
C VAL A 88 3.96 0.62 5.19
N ASP A 89 3.75 0.57 3.88
CA ASP A 89 4.00 1.71 3.00
C ASP A 89 2.70 2.51 2.87
N SER A 90 2.70 3.68 3.51
CA SER A 90 1.54 4.57 3.59
C SER A 90 1.52 5.57 2.42
N PRO A 91 0.33 5.97 1.93
CA PRO A 91 0.23 7.09 1.00
C PRO A 91 0.88 8.36 1.56
N GLY A 92 1.47 9.18 0.69
CA GLY A 92 2.09 10.44 1.09
C GLY A 92 1.12 11.38 1.82
N LEU A 93 1.60 12.07 2.86
CA LEU A 93 0.79 12.95 3.72
C LEU A 93 0.23 14.21 3.02
N ASN A 94 0.64 14.50 1.79
CA ASN A 94 0.50 15.82 1.18
C ASN A 94 -0.65 15.98 0.16
N GLU A 95 -1.53 15.00 -0.01
CA GLU A 95 -2.41 15.04 -1.20
C GLU A 95 -3.92 14.99 -0.94
N HIS A 96 -4.41 14.54 0.22
CA HIS A 96 -5.86 14.63 0.55
C HIS A 96 -6.15 14.36 2.04
N PRO A 97 -7.10 15.08 2.71
CA PRO A 97 -7.45 14.84 4.12
C PRO A 97 -7.89 13.40 4.43
N ALA A 98 -8.55 12.72 3.48
CA ALA A 98 -8.92 11.31 3.63
C ALA A 98 -7.69 10.38 3.70
N ARG A 99 -6.62 10.70 2.97
CA ARG A 99 -5.35 9.96 3.03
C ARG A 99 -4.65 10.20 4.37
N THR A 100 -4.72 11.42 4.88
CA THR A 100 -4.23 11.75 6.21
C THR A 100 -4.93 10.93 7.30
N ALA A 101 -6.25 10.73 7.21
CA ALA A 101 -7.00 9.91 8.16
C ALA A 101 -6.59 8.42 8.11
N ILE A 102 -6.43 7.87 6.90
CA ILE A 102 -5.95 6.50 6.68
C ILE A 102 -4.54 6.33 7.27
N THR A 103 -3.62 7.26 7.00
CA THR A 103 -2.27 7.22 7.55
C THR A 103 -2.26 7.38 9.08
N GLN A 104 -3.13 8.23 9.64
CA GLN A 104 -3.27 8.38 11.10
C GLN A 104 -3.76 7.09 11.78
N GLN A 105 -4.72 6.38 11.19
CA GLN A 105 -5.18 5.09 11.71
C GLN A 105 -4.07 4.03 11.74
N SER A 106 -3.19 4.02 10.73
CA SER A 106 -2.05 3.11 10.71
C SER A 106 -0.95 3.49 11.70
N ILE A 107 -0.74 4.80 11.94
CA ILE A 107 0.24 5.30 12.91
C ILE A 107 -0.07 4.81 14.33
N ASP A 108 -1.33 4.81 14.75
CA ASP A 108 -1.73 4.39 16.11
C ASP A 108 -1.45 2.90 16.39
N ARG A 109 -1.25 2.09 15.35
CA ARG A 109 -1.01 0.64 15.45
C ARG A 109 0.45 0.25 15.19
N ALA A 110 1.29 1.20 14.80
CA ALA A 110 2.68 0.93 14.43
C ALA A 110 3.61 0.96 15.64
N ASP A 111 4.54 0.00 15.73
CA ASP A 111 5.58 -0.01 16.76
C ASP A 111 6.66 1.06 16.54
N ALA A 112 6.91 1.44 15.28
CA ALA A 112 7.88 2.45 14.88
C ALA A 112 7.49 3.11 13.55
N ILE A 113 7.93 4.36 13.36
CA ILE A 113 7.66 5.15 12.15
C ILE A 113 8.98 5.49 11.47
N VAL A 114 9.08 5.18 10.17
CA VAL A 114 10.20 5.59 9.31
C VAL A 114 9.74 6.75 8.45
N PHE A 115 10.16 7.97 8.80
CA PHE A 115 9.82 9.17 8.04
C PHE A 115 10.93 9.51 7.03
N LEU A 116 10.60 9.47 5.75
CA LEU A 116 11.55 9.79 4.67
C LEU A 116 11.55 11.29 4.39
N ILE A 117 12.71 11.93 4.55
CA ILE A 117 12.94 13.34 4.21
C ILE A 117 13.91 13.42 3.04
N HIS A 118 13.59 14.25 2.04
CA HIS A 118 14.54 14.61 0.99
C HIS A 118 15.31 15.85 1.41
N ALA A 119 16.64 15.83 1.25
CA ALA A 119 17.53 16.94 1.56
C ALA A 119 17.65 17.93 0.39
#